data_AF-A0A6B0QUA0-F1
#
_entry.id   AF-A0A6B0QUA0-F1
#
_cell.length_a   1.000
_cell.length_b   1.000
_cell.length_c   1.000
_cell.angle_alpha   90.00
_cell.angle_beta   90.00
_cell.angle_gamma   90.00
#
_symmetry.space_group_name_H-M   'P 1'
#
loop_
_entity.id
_entity.type
_entity.pdbx_description
1 polymer ?
#
loop_
_entity_poly.entity_id
_entity_poly.type
_entity_poly.pdbx_seq_one_letter_code
_entity_poly.pdbx_strand_id
1 'polypeptide(L)'
;MSLHQFLLEPITCHAWNRDRTQIALSPNNHEVHIYKKNGGQWVKAHELKEHNGHITGIDWAPKSDRIVTCGADRNAYVWSQKDGVWKPTLGVSVGSGGNSGAHLERRPP
;
A
#
# COMPACT_ATOMS: atom_id res chain seq x y z
N MET A 1 -11.44 13.41 21.62
CA MET A 1 -10.32 12.83 20.84
C MET A 1 -10.33 11.33 21.11
N SER A 2 -10.41 10.48 20.09
CA SER A 2 -10.32 9.02 20.28
C SER A 2 -8.93 8.58 19.81
N LEU A 3 -8.19 7.92 20.69
CA LEU A 3 -6.89 7.33 20.38
C LEU A 3 -7.11 5.86 20.06
N HIS A 4 -6.61 5.41 18.91
CA HIS A 4 -6.58 4.00 18.56
C HIS A 4 -5.15 3.58 18.28
N GLN A 5 -4.73 2.49 18.92
CA GLN A 5 -3.42 1.90 18.71
C GLN A 5 -3.57 0.69 17.78
N PHE A 6 -3.12 0.82 16.54
CA PHE A 6 -3.17 -0.26 15.56
C PHE A 6 -2.11 -1.35 15.83
N LEU A 7 -0.96 -0.94 16.34
CA LEU A 7 0.24 -1.74 16.55
C LEU A 7 1.22 -1.01 17.49
N LEU A 8 2.28 -1.70 17.91
CA LEU A 8 3.32 -1.17 18.81
C LEU A 8 4.41 -0.39 18.08
N GLU A 9 4.64 -0.72 16.81
CA GLU A 9 5.67 -0.09 15.98
C GLU A 9 5.25 1.31 15.47
N PRO A 10 6.22 2.14 15.05
CA PRO A 10 5.90 3.41 14.39
C PRO A 10 5.09 3.20 13.11
N ILE A 11 4.21 4.15 12.81
CA ILE A 11 3.54 4.25 11.50
C ILE A 11 4.36 5.21 10.65
N THR A 12 5.00 4.73 9.59
CA THR A 12 5.89 5.57 8.74
C THR A 12 5.09 6.40 7.74
N CYS A 13 3.98 5.88 7.26
CA CYS A 13 3.11 6.53 6.29
C CYS A 13 1.70 5.92 6.35
N HIS A 14 0.70 6.68 5.89
CA HIS A 14 -0.69 6.25 5.86
C HIS A 14 -1.49 6.97 4.77
N ALA A 15 -2.60 6.36 4.34
CA ALA A 15 -3.58 6.97 3.45
C ALA A 15 -5.00 6.47 3.76
N TRP A 16 -5.98 7.35 3.54
CA TRP A 16 -7.40 7.03 3.73
C TRP A 16 -8.06 6.71 2.40
N ASN A 17 -8.96 5.73 2.39
CA ASN A 17 -9.85 5.56 1.26
C ASN A 17 -10.88 6.72 1.18
N ARG A 18 -11.64 6.78 0.09
CA ARG A 18 -12.56 7.90 -0.22
C ARG A 18 -13.52 8.24 0.92
N ASP A 19 -14.16 7.23 1.50
CA ASP A 19 -15.24 7.38 2.49
C ASP A 19 -14.74 7.33 3.94
N ARG A 20 -13.42 7.22 4.14
CA ARG A 20 -12.77 7.10 5.45
C ARG A 20 -13.24 5.89 6.27
N THR A 21 -13.74 4.86 5.60
CA THR A 21 -14.07 3.58 6.25
C THR A 21 -12.88 2.64 6.35
N GLN A 22 -11.82 2.90 5.57
CA GLN A 22 -10.59 2.14 5.56
C GLN A 22 -9.35 3.04 5.60
N ILE A 23 -8.31 2.56 6.28
CA ILE A 23 -7.01 3.20 6.33
C ILE A 23 -5.93 2.19 5.92
N ALA A 24 -5.06 2.60 5.00
CA ALA A 24 -3.83 1.90 4.67
C ALA A 24 -2.69 2.54 5.46
N LEU A 25 -1.84 1.74 6.11
CA LEU A 25 -0.69 2.22 6.88
C LEU A 25 0.47 1.24 6.77
N SER A 26 1.70 1.74 6.91
CA SER A 26 2.89 0.90 7.02
C SER A 26 3.40 0.86 8.46
N PRO A 27 3.55 -0.33 9.07
CA PRO A 27 4.03 -0.50 10.44
C PRO A 27 5.57 -0.53 10.52
N ASN A 28 6.22 0.45 9.89
CA ASN A 28 7.68 0.55 9.83
C ASN A 28 8.37 -0.73 9.30
N ASN A 29 7.78 -1.34 8.27
CA ASN A 29 8.33 -2.52 7.60
C ASN A 29 8.06 -2.46 6.09
N HIS A 30 8.17 -3.60 5.40
CA HIS A 30 7.97 -3.74 3.96
C HIS A 30 6.51 -4.04 3.55
N GLU A 31 5.56 -3.91 4.48
CA GLU A 31 4.15 -4.25 4.27
C GLU A 31 3.25 -3.02 4.39
N VAL A 32 2.11 -3.06 3.68
CA VAL A 32 0.96 -2.19 3.97
C VAL A 32 -0.12 -3.01 4.62
N HIS A 33 -0.61 -2.53 5.76
CA HIS A 33 -1.78 -3.08 6.43
C HIS A 33 -2.99 -2.20 6.14
N ILE A 34 -4.09 -2.79 5.67
CA ILE A 34 -5.36 -2.08 5.47
C ILE A 34 -6.30 -2.47 6.60
N TYR A 35 -6.72 -1.49 7.38
CA TYR A 35 -7.71 -1.65 8.44
C TYR A 35 -9.05 -1.09 8.00
N LYS A 36 -10.13 -1.80 8.35
CA LYS A 36 -11.51 -1.37 8.12
C LYS A 36 -12.19 -1.08 9.46
N LYS A 37 -13.00 -0.02 9.49
CA LYS A 37 -13.83 0.29 10.65
C LYS A 37 -15.05 -0.62 10.69
N ASN A 38 -15.23 -1.34 11.78
CA ASN A 38 -16.43 -2.11 12.08
C ASN A 38 -17.04 -1.60 13.39
N GLY A 39 -18.05 -0.74 13.28
CA GLY A 39 -18.62 -0.03 14.42
C GLY A 39 -17.58 0.87 15.11
N GLY A 40 -17.28 0.57 16.37
CA GLY A 40 -16.28 1.29 17.18
C GLY A 40 -14.84 0.77 17.07
N GLN A 41 -14.61 -0.33 16.36
CA GLN A 41 -13.32 -1.02 16.30
C GLN A 41 -12.70 -0.96 14.91
N TRP A 42 -11.37 -1.01 14.84
CA TRP A 42 -10.62 -1.20 13.61
C TRP A 42 -10.12 -2.64 13.53
N VAL A 43 -10.33 -3.27 12.37
CA VAL A 43 -9.93 -4.66 12.13
C VAL A 43 -9.04 -4.70 10.90
N LYS A 44 -7.90 -5.39 10.98
CA LYS A 44 -7.02 -5.59 9.82
C LYS A 44 -7.75 -6.46 8.80
N ALA A 45 -8.01 -5.91 7.63
CA ALA A 45 -8.75 -6.55 6.54
C ALA A 45 -7.81 -7.12 5.47
N HIS A 46 -6.71 -6.42 5.17
CA HIS A 46 -5.77 -6.84 4.13
C HIS A 46 -4.31 -6.54 4.49
N GLU A 47 -3.42 -7.23 3.80
CA GLU A 47 -1.97 -7.11 3.94
C GLU A 47 -1.32 -7.21 2.55
N LEU A 48 -0.53 -6.21 2.19
CA LEU A 48 0.09 -6.06 0.87
C LEU A 48 1.61 -6.22 1.06
N LYS A 49 2.21 -7.26 0.49
CA LYS A 49 3.59 -7.73 0.81
C LYS A 49 4.51 -7.86 -0.40
N GLU A 50 4.47 -6.92 -1.34
CA GLU A 50 5.31 -7.01 -2.55
C GLU A 50 6.66 -6.29 -2.39
N HIS A 51 6.74 -5.28 -1.52
CA HIS A 51 7.98 -4.56 -1.31
C HIS A 51 9.02 -5.43 -0.57
N ASN A 52 10.30 -5.22 -0.92
CA ASN A 52 11.45 -5.84 -0.23
C ASN A 52 12.20 -4.83 0.66
N GLY A 53 11.67 -3.63 0.82
CA GLY A 53 12.24 -2.54 1.61
C GLY A 53 11.16 -1.78 2.35
N HIS A 54 11.56 -0.93 3.30
CA HIS A 54 10.61 -0.16 4.11
C HIS A 54 9.75 0.72 3.21
N ILE A 55 8.45 0.74 3.48
CA ILE A 55 7.52 1.61 2.76
C ILE A 55 7.67 3.03 3.29
N THR A 56 7.89 3.96 2.36
CA THR A 56 8.14 5.37 2.65
C THR A 56 6.99 6.27 2.22
N GLY A 57 6.10 5.78 1.35
CA GLY A 57 4.92 6.52 0.91
C GLY A 57 3.76 5.60 0.54
N ILE A 58 2.55 6.05 0.87
CA ILE A 58 1.27 5.44 0.51
C ILE A 58 0.33 6.57 0.11
N ASP A 59 -0.37 6.41 -1.02
CA ASP A 59 -1.52 7.26 -1.38
C ASP A 59 -2.67 6.39 -1.90
N TRP A 60 -3.90 6.81 -1.65
CA TRP A 60 -5.11 6.06 -1.99
C TRP A 60 -6.05 6.92 -2.84
N ALA A 61 -6.13 6.58 -4.12
CA ALA A 61 -6.90 7.32 -5.10
C ALA A 61 -8.41 7.22 -4.82
N PRO A 62 -9.10 8.33 -4.51
CA PRO A 62 -10.49 8.29 -4.05
C PRO A 62 -11.51 7.93 -5.14
N LYS A 63 -11.14 8.05 -6.43
CA LYS A 63 -12.06 7.76 -7.55
C LYS A 63 -11.90 6.35 -8.08
N SER A 64 -10.67 5.89 -8.28
CA SER A 64 -10.37 4.58 -8.88
C SER A 64 -10.21 3.46 -7.86
N ASP A 65 -10.21 3.79 -6.57
CA ASP A 65 -9.95 2.85 -5.46
C ASP A 65 -8.65 2.05 -5.64
N ARG A 66 -7.61 2.75 -6.09
CA ARG A 66 -6.27 2.21 -6.27
C ARG A 66 -5.36 2.79 -5.21
N ILE A 67 -4.43 1.98 -4.73
CA ILE A 67 -3.39 2.42 -3.80
C ILE A 67 -2.08 2.50 -4.59
N VAL A 68 -1.28 3.51 -4.35
CA VAL A 68 0.13 3.53 -4.78
C VAL A 68 1.02 3.47 -3.56
N THR A 69 2.05 2.65 -3.63
CA THR A 69 3.08 2.52 -2.59
C THR A 69 4.45 2.75 -3.20
N CYS A 70 5.37 3.32 -2.42
CA CYS A 70 6.79 3.38 -2.77
C CYS A 70 7.64 3.03 -1.55
N GLY A 71 8.82 2.44 -1.80
CA GLY A 71 9.68 1.94 -0.73
C GLY A 71 11.17 2.06 -1.02
N ALA A 72 11.97 1.74 0.01
CA ALA A 72 13.43 1.77 -0.04
C ALA A 72 14.04 0.73 -1.00
N ASP A 73 13.24 -0.22 -1.48
CA ASP A 73 13.61 -1.18 -2.53
C ASP A 73 13.68 -0.56 -3.94
N ARG A 74 13.45 0.75 -4.05
CA ARG A 74 13.42 1.52 -5.31
C ARG A 74 12.29 1.11 -6.24
N ASN A 75 11.26 0.44 -5.71
CA ASN A 75 10.07 0.09 -6.44
C ASN A 75 8.91 0.98 -6.01
N ALA A 76 7.95 1.13 -6.92
CA ALA A 76 6.61 1.60 -6.62
C ALA A 76 5.59 0.61 -7.18
N TYR A 77 4.53 0.34 -6.43
CA TYR A 77 3.46 -0.55 -6.87
C TYR A 77 2.13 0.18 -6.91
N VAL A 78 1.38 -0.02 -7.99
CA VAL A 78 -0.03 0.35 -8.07
C VAL A 78 -0.86 -0.88 -7.75
N TRP A 79 -1.69 -0.79 -6.73
CA TRP A 79 -2.55 -1.86 -6.25
C TRP A 79 -3.98 -1.63 -6.70
N SER A 80 -4.62 -2.70 -7.15
CA SER A 80 -6.05 -2.74 -7.47
C SER A 80 -6.71 -3.91 -6.77
N GLN A 81 -7.95 -3.71 -6.33
CA GLN A 81 -8.76 -4.79 -5.77
C GLN A 81 -9.65 -5.43 -6.84
N LYS A 82 -9.67 -6.77 -6.89
CA LYS A 82 -10.63 -7.55 -7.67
C LYS A 82 -11.11 -8.71 -6.81
N ASP A 83 -12.42 -8.88 -6.69
CA ASP A 83 -13.06 -9.93 -5.88
C ASP A 83 -12.57 -9.95 -4.41
N GLY A 84 -12.37 -8.76 -3.83
CA GLY A 84 -11.88 -8.61 -2.46
C GLY A 84 -10.37 -8.78 -2.28
N VAL A 85 -9.63 -9.16 -3.32
CA VAL A 85 -8.19 -9.41 -3.25
C VAL A 85 -7.41 -8.25 -3.87
N TRP A 86 -6.47 -7.69 -3.11
CA TRP A 86 -5.53 -6.68 -3.59
C TRP A 86 -4.39 -7.33 -4.35
N LYS A 87 -4.10 -6.82 -5.55
CA LYS A 87 -2.95 -7.27 -6.36
C LYS A 87 -2.19 -6.07 -6.92
N PRO A 88 -0.85 -6.15 -7.00
CA PRO A 88 -0.08 -5.17 -7.74
C PRO A 88 -0.39 -5.32 -9.24
N THR A 89 -0.84 -4.25 -9.87
CA THR A 89 -1.11 -4.21 -11.32
C THR A 89 0.09 -3.67 -12.12
N LEU A 90 0.95 -2.88 -11.48
CA LEU A 90 2.12 -2.28 -12.10
C LEU A 90 3.21 -2.09 -11.04
N GLY A 91 4.41 -2.62 -11.31
CA GLY A 91 5.64 -2.29 -10.60
C GLY A 91 6.48 -1.34 -11.46
N VAL A 92 6.90 -0.20 -10.89
CA VAL A 92 7.88 0.70 -11.52
C VAL A 92 9.14 0.69 -10.66
N SER A 93 10.23 0.17 -11.21
CA SER A 93 11.54 0.23 -10.57
C SER A 93 12.28 1.46 -11.05
N VAL A 94 12.70 2.33 -10.13
CA VAL A 94 13.53 3.49 -10.46
C VAL A 94 14.99 3.04 -10.49
N GLY A 95 15.50 2.78 -11.69
CA GLY A 95 16.90 2.50 -11.91
C GLY A 95 17.74 3.76 -11.66
N SER A 96 18.71 3.67 -10.75
CA SER A 96 19.82 4.61 -10.67
C SER A 96 20.59 4.54 -11.98
N GLY A 97 20.64 5.65 -12.73
CA GLY A 97 21.12 5.76 -14.11
C GLY A 97 22.25 4.80 -14.49
N GLY A 98 21.91 3.86 -15.37
CA GLY A 98 22.80 2.83 -15.91
C GLY A 98 21.97 1.89 -16.78
N ASN A 99 21.76 2.29 -18.02
CA ASN A 99 21.10 1.58 -19.12
C ASN A 99 20.62 0.14 -18.81
N SER A 100 19.39 -0.02 -18.31
CA SER A 100 18.68 -1.30 -18.33
C SER A 100 17.18 -1.03 -18.31
N GLY A 101 16.51 -1.53 -19.34
CA GLY A 101 15.11 -1.25 -19.65
C GLY A 101 14.19 -1.53 -18.46
N ALA A 102 13.23 -0.64 -18.25
CA ALA A 102 12.10 -0.91 -17.36
C ALA A 102 11.44 -2.22 -17.80
N HIS A 103 11.66 -3.30 -17.04
CA HIS A 103 10.99 -4.58 -17.26
C HIS A 103 9.56 -4.45 -16.76
N LEU A 104 8.67 -3.94 -17.62
CA LEU A 104 7.23 -3.97 -17.40
C LEU A 104 6.74 -5.41 -17.59
N GLU A 105 6.66 -6.20 -16.52
CA GLU A 105 5.83 -7.39 -16.54
C GLU A 105 4.36 -6.98 -16.51
N ARG A 106 3.80 -6.71 -17.69
CA ARG A 106 2.35 -6.74 -17.87
C ARG A 106 1.90 -8.19 -17.69
N ARG A 107 1.29 -8.52 -16.54
CA ARG A 107 0.55 -9.79 -16.44
C ARG A 107 -0.61 -9.76 -17.46
N PRO A 108 -0.82 -10.83 -18.25
CA PRO A 108 -1.92 -10.88 -19.22
C PRO A 108 -3.29 -10.83 -18.53
N PRO A 109 -4.36 -10.47 -19.29
CA PRO A 109 -5.70 -10.17 -18.76
C PRO A 109 -6.36 -11.30 -17.95
#